data_AF-A0A9E0HG94-F1
#
_entry.id   AF-A0A9E0HG94-F1
#
_cell.length_a   1.000
_cell.length_b   1.000
_cell.length_c   1.000
_cell.angle_alpha   90.00
_cell.angle_beta   90.00
_cell.angle_gamma   90.00
#
_symmetry.space_group_name_H-M   'P 1'
#
loop_
_entity.id
_entity.type
_entity.pdbx_description
1 polymer ?
#
loop_
_entity_poly.entity_id
_entity_poly.type
_entity_poly.pdbx_seq_one_letter_code
_entity_poly.pdbx_strand_id
1 'polypeptide(L)'
;MNNSDDGLRKKFSGYSGNVDAWRRFLSCWYRQYVREGQDVNFSLIKRDVLGDSVDLAASEESYQKRIDERQAALGVRFPMSYVHFLLAYQPEESYPADGDDLNSYVRMVRVDEVMTTESVLPELVRTGEEAAAGLTTGDAEYYVYGPRQDSVAIRPEYLGTSLLVGWHGFDHYEIVVLHPKVLTADGEMEAVKYDYVGAVRTVNFAELMRQTYRRQVLNWSRPPAEHELRSTCAGMLPMDSWWSAP
;
A
#
# COMPACT_ATOMS: atom_id res chain seq x y z
N MET A 1 6.36 8.09 -29.91
CA MET A 1 7.43 8.41 -28.93
C MET A 1 7.20 9.82 -28.42
N ASN A 2 6.50 9.95 -27.30
CA ASN A 2 6.45 11.19 -26.51
C ASN A 2 6.70 10.76 -25.06
N ASN A 3 7.86 11.14 -24.53
CA ASN A 3 8.24 10.96 -23.14
C ASN A 3 7.35 11.85 -22.26
N SER A 4 6.36 11.29 -21.59
CA SER A 4 5.63 11.96 -20.51
C SER A 4 5.71 11.21 -19.16
N ASP A 5 6.52 10.15 -19.09
CA ASP A 5 6.72 9.30 -17.91
C ASP A 5 7.63 9.94 -16.81
N ASP A 6 7.74 11.26 -16.82
CA ASP A 6 8.82 12.02 -16.15
C ASP A 6 8.34 12.87 -14.95
N GLY A 7 7.02 12.85 -14.68
CA GLY A 7 6.39 13.70 -13.66
C GLY A 7 6.76 13.31 -12.23
N LEU A 8 6.66 12.03 -11.89
CA LEU A 8 6.98 11.51 -10.55
C LEU A 8 8.48 11.25 -10.38
N ARG A 9 9.16 10.81 -11.44
CA ARG A 9 10.59 10.42 -11.41
C ARG A 9 11.55 11.55 -11.02
N LYS A 10 11.11 12.81 -11.14
CA LYS A 10 11.89 13.99 -10.74
C LYS A 10 11.63 14.44 -9.30
N LYS A 11 10.63 13.84 -8.64
CA LYS A 11 10.21 14.22 -7.29
C LYS A 11 10.61 13.14 -6.31
N PHE A 12 11.17 13.55 -5.18
CA PHE A 12 11.36 12.64 -4.05
C PHE A 12 10.01 12.31 -3.43
N SER A 13 9.85 11.07 -2.97
CA SER A 13 8.60 10.64 -2.33
C SER A 13 8.35 11.34 -0.98
N GLY A 14 9.43 11.79 -0.32
CA GLY A 14 9.39 12.35 1.02
C GLY A 14 9.48 11.29 2.13
N TYR A 15 9.55 10.00 1.80
CA TYR A 15 9.72 8.95 2.81
C TYR A 15 11.14 8.96 3.39
N SER A 16 11.24 9.00 4.71
CA SER A 16 12.53 8.93 5.43
C SER A 16 12.45 8.00 6.64
N GLY A 17 11.52 7.04 6.61
CA GLY A 17 11.28 6.11 7.71
C GLY A 17 12.27 4.95 7.73
N ASN A 18 12.13 4.12 8.75
CA ASN A 18 12.90 2.88 8.95
C ASN A 18 12.01 1.82 9.63
N VAL A 19 12.58 0.63 9.85
CA VAL A 19 11.88 -0.50 10.49
C VAL A 19 11.30 -0.12 11.86
N ASP A 20 12.04 0.63 12.69
CA ASP A 20 11.56 1.06 14.01
C ASP A 20 10.40 2.06 13.93
N ALA A 21 10.43 2.98 12.97
CA ALA A 21 9.31 3.89 12.73
C ALA A 21 8.05 3.12 12.35
N TRP A 22 8.18 2.09 11.50
CA TRP A 22 7.08 1.18 11.17
C TRP A 22 6.58 0.42 12.40
N ARG A 23 7.46 -0.22 13.18
CA ARG A 23 7.06 -0.91 14.42
C ARG A 23 6.26 0.00 15.34
N ARG A 24 6.75 1.21 15.61
CA ARG A 24 6.03 2.18 16.46
C ARG A 24 4.66 2.55 15.90
N PHE A 25 4.59 2.85 14.60
CA PHE A 25 3.34 3.16 13.91
C PHE A 25 2.33 2.02 14.03
N LEU A 26 2.74 0.80 13.68
CA LEU A 26 1.88 -0.38 13.67
C LEU A 26 1.44 -0.76 15.09
N SER A 27 2.34 -0.71 16.09
CA SER A 27 1.98 -0.93 17.50
C SER A 27 1.07 0.17 18.07
N CYS A 28 1.18 1.41 17.59
CA CYS A 28 0.26 2.49 17.95
C CYS A 28 -1.13 2.24 17.34
N TRP A 29 -1.18 1.92 16.04
CA TRP A 29 -2.39 1.58 15.31
C TRP A 29 -3.14 0.45 16.01
N TYR A 30 -2.46 -0.67 16.27
CA TYR A 30 -3.03 -1.82 16.98
C TYR A 30 -3.63 -1.40 18.33
N ARG A 31 -2.87 -0.67 19.17
CA ARG A 31 -3.36 -0.21 20.47
C ARG A 31 -4.54 0.76 20.38
N GLN A 32 -4.59 1.60 19.35
CA GLN A 32 -5.73 2.48 19.14
C GLN A 32 -6.97 1.71 18.71
N TYR A 33 -6.82 0.79 17.76
CA TYR A 33 -7.90 -0.06 17.27
C TYR A 33 -8.52 -0.90 18.39
N VAL A 34 -7.68 -1.53 19.24
CA VAL A 34 -8.12 -2.26 20.46
C VAL A 34 -8.90 -1.34 21.41
N ARG A 35 -8.39 -0.12 21.66
CA ARG A 35 -9.01 0.83 22.62
C ARG A 35 -10.38 1.31 22.16
N GLU A 36 -10.60 1.40 20.86
CA GLU A 36 -11.88 1.81 20.28
C GLU A 36 -12.94 0.68 20.29
N GLY A 37 -12.62 -0.46 20.93
CA GLY A 37 -13.54 -1.58 21.10
C GLY A 37 -13.85 -2.30 19.79
N GLN A 38 -13.07 -2.05 18.75
CA GLN A 38 -13.14 -2.79 17.49
C GLN A 38 -12.55 -4.18 17.73
N ASP A 39 -13.16 -5.21 17.15
CA ASP A 39 -12.65 -6.57 17.28
C ASP A 39 -11.31 -6.68 16.53
N VAL A 40 -10.24 -6.98 17.27
CA VAL A 40 -8.84 -7.04 16.82
C VAL A 40 -8.61 -8.00 15.66
N ASN A 41 -9.54 -8.92 15.44
CA ASN A 41 -9.53 -9.77 14.25
C ASN A 41 -9.61 -8.91 12.97
N PHE A 42 -10.30 -7.76 12.99
CA PHE A 42 -10.61 -6.87 11.86
C PHE A 42 -9.57 -5.78 11.53
N SER A 43 -8.41 -5.80 12.21
CA SER A 43 -7.32 -4.85 11.97
C SER A 43 -6.32 -5.39 10.94
N LEU A 44 -5.70 -4.50 10.15
CA LEU A 44 -4.52 -4.85 9.33
C LEU A 44 -3.35 -5.38 10.16
N ILE A 45 -3.39 -5.10 11.45
CA ILE A 45 -2.34 -5.42 12.41
C ILE A 45 -2.84 -6.49 13.34
N LYS A 46 -2.34 -7.71 13.15
CA LYS A 46 -2.66 -8.81 14.06
C LYS A 46 -1.85 -8.74 15.35
N ARG A 47 -2.47 -9.20 16.43
CA ARG A 47 -1.87 -9.27 17.77
C ARG A 47 -0.70 -10.26 17.84
N ASP A 48 -0.80 -11.38 17.16
CA ASP A 48 0.24 -12.41 17.15
C ASP A 48 1.52 -11.90 16.49
N VAL A 49 1.41 -11.11 15.42
CA VAL A 49 2.53 -10.51 14.72
C VAL A 49 3.24 -9.42 15.54
N LEU A 50 2.49 -8.55 16.23
CA LEU A 50 3.05 -7.45 17.03
C LEU A 50 2.94 -7.68 18.54
N GLY A 51 2.76 -8.92 18.96
CA GLY A 51 2.66 -9.28 20.37
C GLY A 51 4.01 -9.14 21.06
N ASP A 52 4.00 -8.79 22.34
CA ASP A 52 5.22 -8.58 23.15
C ASP A 52 6.17 -9.80 23.20
N SER A 53 5.72 -10.97 22.74
CA SER A 53 6.49 -12.22 22.68
C SER A 53 7.16 -12.51 21.34
N VAL A 54 6.88 -11.75 20.27
CA VAL A 54 7.47 -11.99 18.95
C VAL A 54 8.65 -11.04 18.73
N ASP A 55 9.86 -11.60 18.81
CA ASP A 55 11.09 -10.89 18.48
C ASP A 55 11.32 -10.90 16.96
N LEU A 56 10.67 -9.98 16.26
CA LEU A 56 10.85 -9.82 14.81
C LEU A 56 12.27 -9.38 14.44
N ALA A 57 13.02 -8.74 15.35
CA ALA A 57 14.38 -8.30 15.07
C ALA A 57 15.33 -9.49 14.91
N ALA A 58 15.11 -10.56 15.69
CA ALA A 58 15.86 -11.81 15.55
C ALA A 58 15.64 -12.51 14.20
N SER A 59 14.53 -12.27 13.50
CA SER A 59 14.22 -12.88 12.20
C SER A 59 14.48 -11.97 10.99
N GLU A 60 14.84 -10.70 11.19
CA GLU A 60 15.00 -9.71 10.11
C GLU A 60 15.96 -10.16 9.00
N GLU A 61 17.12 -10.73 9.35
CA GLU A 61 18.11 -11.17 8.35
C GLU A 61 17.56 -12.28 7.45
N SER A 62 16.88 -13.27 8.04
CA SER A 62 16.25 -14.36 7.30
C SER A 62 15.10 -13.83 6.43
N TYR A 63 14.31 -12.88 6.95
CA TYR A 63 13.22 -12.29 6.19
C TYR A 63 13.73 -11.39 5.06
N GLN A 64 14.83 -10.67 5.26
CA GLN A 64 15.51 -9.88 4.21
C GLN A 64 15.94 -10.78 3.05
N LYS A 65 16.46 -11.98 3.34
CA LYS A 65 16.79 -12.95 2.29
C LYS A 65 15.57 -13.34 1.45
N ARG A 66 14.40 -13.56 2.08
CA ARG A 66 13.15 -13.84 1.36
C ARG A 66 12.71 -12.66 0.50
N ILE A 67 12.88 -11.43 0.98
CA ILE A 67 12.65 -10.21 0.19
C ILE A 67 13.56 -10.19 -1.04
N ASP A 68 14.86 -10.45 -0.86
CA ASP A 68 15.84 -10.44 -1.95
C ASP A 68 15.56 -11.52 -3.00
N GLU A 69 15.23 -12.74 -2.57
CA GLU A 69 14.82 -13.83 -3.45
C GLU A 69 13.58 -13.47 -4.27
N ARG A 70 12.57 -12.82 -3.64
CA ARG A 70 11.36 -12.41 -4.36
C ARG A 70 11.62 -11.29 -5.35
N GLN A 71 12.39 -10.27 -4.97
CA GLN A 71 12.79 -9.19 -5.86
C GLN A 71 13.52 -9.74 -7.10
N ALA A 72 14.43 -10.71 -6.89
CA ALA A 72 15.14 -11.38 -7.98
C ALA A 72 14.19 -12.18 -8.88
N ALA A 73 13.25 -12.94 -8.31
CA ALA A 73 12.27 -13.72 -9.06
C ALA A 73 11.33 -12.84 -9.91
N LEU A 74 10.95 -11.67 -9.41
CA LEU A 74 10.10 -10.71 -10.11
C LEU A 74 10.89 -9.80 -11.07
N GLY A 75 12.21 -9.73 -10.96
CA GLY A 75 13.03 -8.76 -11.68
C GLY A 75 12.76 -7.30 -11.30
N VAL A 76 12.24 -7.06 -10.08
CA VAL A 76 11.82 -5.74 -9.60
C VAL A 76 12.40 -5.50 -8.21
N ARG A 77 12.96 -4.31 -7.96
CA ARG A 77 13.35 -3.87 -6.62
C ARG A 77 12.15 -3.26 -5.92
N PHE A 78 11.83 -3.72 -4.73
CA PHE A 78 10.76 -3.17 -3.91
C PHE A 78 11.13 -1.79 -3.37
N PRO A 79 10.14 -0.90 -3.17
CA PRO A 79 10.38 0.41 -2.60
C PRO A 79 10.75 0.28 -1.12
N MET A 80 11.64 1.15 -0.63
CA MET A 80 12.17 1.06 0.74
C MET A 80 11.07 1.16 1.79
N SER A 81 10.02 1.95 1.55
CA SER A 81 8.89 2.00 2.48
C SER A 81 8.18 0.65 2.64
N TYR A 82 8.07 -0.13 1.57
CA TYR A 82 7.50 -1.48 1.61
C TYR A 82 8.49 -2.49 2.22
N VAL A 83 9.78 -2.41 1.89
CA VAL A 83 10.82 -3.26 2.51
C VAL A 83 10.84 -3.08 4.04
N HIS A 84 10.85 -1.84 4.52
CA HIS A 84 10.83 -1.58 5.96
C HIS A 84 9.54 -2.06 6.62
N PHE A 85 8.40 -1.96 5.94
CA PHE A 85 7.14 -2.55 6.41
C PHE A 85 7.24 -4.08 6.54
N LEU A 86 7.74 -4.75 5.49
CA LEU A 86 7.89 -6.21 5.49
C LEU A 86 8.80 -6.69 6.62
N LEU A 87 9.88 -5.98 6.95
CA LEU A 87 10.75 -6.32 8.08
C LEU A 87 10.11 -6.03 9.44
N ALA A 88 9.30 -4.96 9.52
CA ALA A 88 8.63 -4.54 10.75
C ALA A 88 7.39 -5.38 11.09
N TYR A 89 6.75 -5.98 10.08
CA TYR A 89 5.48 -6.71 10.22
C TYR A 89 5.59 -8.19 9.83
N GLN A 90 6.37 -8.57 8.83
CA GLN A 90 6.53 -9.96 8.38
C GLN A 90 5.19 -10.69 8.14
N PRO A 91 4.36 -10.26 7.16
CA PRO A 91 3.07 -10.92 6.92
C PRO A 91 3.22 -12.42 6.70
N GLU A 92 2.30 -13.20 7.30
CA GLU A 92 2.29 -14.68 7.27
C GLU A 92 1.09 -15.29 6.50
N GLU A 93 0.10 -14.47 6.11
CA GLU A 93 -1.12 -14.94 5.46
C GLU A 93 -0.93 -15.33 3.99
N SER A 94 -1.38 -16.53 3.64
CA SER A 94 -1.38 -17.06 2.26
C SER A 94 -2.66 -16.77 1.49
N TYR A 95 -2.54 -16.72 0.17
CA TYR A 95 -3.64 -16.85 -0.78
C TYR A 95 -4.10 -18.32 -0.98
N PRO A 96 -5.39 -18.61 -1.19
CA PRO A 96 -6.57 -17.95 -0.62
C PRO A 96 -6.91 -18.58 0.74
N ALA A 97 -7.49 -17.79 1.65
CA ALA A 97 -8.24 -18.40 2.75
C ALA A 97 -9.51 -19.00 2.13
N ASP A 98 -9.58 -20.31 1.99
CA ASP A 98 -10.83 -21.00 1.66
C ASP A 98 -11.94 -20.53 2.63
N GLY A 99 -13.06 -20.03 2.09
CA GLY A 99 -14.29 -19.78 2.85
C GLY A 99 -14.76 -18.33 2.87
N ASP A 100 -16.05 -18.17 3.18
CA ASP A 100 -16.87 -16.95 3.34
C ASP A 100 -16.33 -15.89 4.33
N ASP A 101 -15.04 -15.90 4.65
CA ASP A 101 -14.41 -15.03 5.63
C ASP A 101 -13.70 -13.83 4.99
N LEU A 102 -14.31 -13.29 3.93
CA LEU A 102 -14.02 -12.00 3.31
C LEU A 102 -14.43 -10.82 4.23
N ASN A 103 -14.61 -11.04 5.53
CA ASN A 103 -15.18 -10.07 6.46
C ASN A 103 -14.20 -8.90 6.80
N SER A 104 -14.01 -7.94 5.89
CA SER A 104 -13.48 -6.56 6.12
C SER A 104 -11.99 -6.34 6.41
N TYR A 105 -11.09 -7.21 5.96
CA TYR A 105 -9.68 -7.10 6.36
C TYR A 105 -8.83 -6.42 5.30
N VAL A 106 -8.03 -5.40 5.67
CA VAL A 106 -6.85 -5.07 4.87
C VAL A 106 -5.77 -6.12 5.23
N ARG A 107 -5.48 -7.04 4.32
CA ARG A 107 -4.53 -8.14 4.50
C ARG A 107 -3.34 -7.93 3.59
N MET A 108 -2.13 -8.05 4.14
CA MET A 108 -0.89 -7.96 3.37
C MET A 108 -0.39 -9.36 3.08
N VAL A 109 -0.04 -9.62 1.82
CA VAL A 109 0.45 -10.95 1.38
C VAL A 109 1.80 -11.26 2.00
N ARG A 110 2.06 -12.56 2.20
CA ARG A 110 3.43 -13.02 2.40
C ARG A 110 4.34 -12.55 1.27
N VAL A 111 5.58 -12.22 1.61
CA VAL A 111 6.57 -11.75 0.63
C VAL A 111 6.77 -12.72 -0.54
N ASP A 112 6.76 -14.03 -0.29
CA ASP A 112 6.92 -15.07 -1.33
C ASP A 112 5.74 -15.16 -2.31
N GLU A 113 4.59 -14.60 -1.95
CA GLU A 113 3.36 -14.60 -2.75
C GLU A 113 3.09 -13.28 -3.48
N VAL A 114 3.91 -12.25 -3.28
CA VAL A 114 3.80 -10.98 -4.02
C VAL A 114 3.98 -11.24 -5.52
N MET A 115 2.93 -11.16 -6.32
CA MET A 115 3.00 -11.42 -7.77
C MET A 115 2.44 -10.24 -8.56
N THR A 116 2.63 -10.24 -9.89
CA THR A 116 1.94 -9.30 -10.77
C THR A 116 0.44 -9.53 -10.73
N THR A 117 -0.36 -8.46 -10.77
CA THR A 117 -1.82 -8.55 -10.77
C THR A 117 -2.33 -9.38 -11.94
N GLU A 118 -1.71 -9.31 -13.12
CA GLU A 118 -2.03 -10.18 -14.27
C GLU A 118 -1.95 -11.68 -13.93
N SER A 119 -0.99 -12.07 -13.11
CA SER A 119 -0.80 -13.49 -12.76
C SER A 119 -1.80 -13.98 -11.71
N VAL A 120 -2.34 -13.09 -10.88
CA VAL A 120 -3.26 -13.44 -9.79
C VAL A 120 -4.72 -13.21 -10.19
N LEU A 121 -5.00 -12.12 -10.88
CA LEU A 121 -6.32 -11.62 -11.24
C LEU A 121 -6.38 -11.23 -12.73
N PRO A 122 -6.13 -12.16 -13.68
CA PRO A 122 -6.10 -11.86 -15.10
C PRO A 122 -7.42 -11.27 -15.62
N GLU A 123 -8.56 -11.73 -15.08
CA GLU A 123 -9.88 -11.20 -15.47
C GLU A 123 -10.09 -9.74 -15.05
N LEU A 124 -9.53 -9.33 -13.91
CA LEU A 124 -9.58 -7.94 -13.49
C LEU A 124 -8.76 -7.06 -14.44
N VAL A 125 -7.56 -7.52 -14.83
CA VAL A 125 -6.72 -6.80 -15.78
C VAL A 125 -7.40 -6.68 -17.13
N ARG A 126 -7.91 -7.80 -17.67
CA ARG A 126 -8.64 -7.82 -18.95
C ARG A 126 -9.84 -6.86 -18.93
N THR A 127 -10.64 -6.90 -17.86
CA THR A 127 -11.80 -6.00 -17.71
C THR A 127 -11.36 -4.53 -17.64
N GLY A 128 -10.29 -4.25 -16.90
CA GLY A 128 -9.70 -2.92 -16.81
C GLY A 128 -9.23 -2.40 -18.17
N GLU A 129 -8.50 -3.21 -18.93
CA GLU A 129 -8.00 -2.87 -20.26
C GLU A 129 -9.13 -2.68 -21.28
N GLU A 130 -10.16 -3.53 -21.26
CA GLU A 130 -11.35 -3.39 -22.10
C GLU A 130 -12.13 -2.12 -21.77
N ALA A 131 -12.32 -1.81 -20.49
CA ALA A 131 -12.96 -0.57 -20.04
C ALA A 131 -12.12 0.69 -20.36
N ALA A 132 -10.79 0.55 -20.43
CA ALA A 132 -9.86 1.64 -20.69
C ALA A 132 -9.75 2.04 -22.17
N ALA A 133 -10.33 1.28 -23.10
CA ALA A 133 -10.24 1.51 -24.54
C ALA A 133 -10.76 2.91 -24.95
N GLY A 134 -9.91 3.93 -24.80
CA GLY A 134 -10.19 5.34 -25.05
C GLY A 134 -10.34 6.26 -23.82
N LEU A 135 -10.15 5.76 -22.58
CA LEU A 135 -10.46 6.50 -21.34
C LEU A 135 -9.27 6.66 -20.37
N THR A 136 -8.03 6.45 -20.82
CA THR A 136 -6.82 6.67 -19.99
C THR A 136 -6.72 8.12 -19.51
N THR A 137 -6.58 8.28 -18.19
CA THR A 137 -6.38 9.59 -17.54
C THR A 137 -5.03 10.22 -17.93
N GLY A 138 -5.02 11.48 -18.34
CA GLY A 138 -3.79 12.23 -18.66
C GLY A 138 -2.92 12.55 -17.43
N ASP A 139 -1.63 12.87 -17.63
CA ASP A 139 -0.66 13.02 -16.52
C ASP A 139 -1.07 14.11 -15.51
N ALA A 140 -1.65 15.21 -16.00
CA ALA A 140 -2.05 16.35 -15.18
C ALA A 140 -3.19 16.01 -14.20
N GLU A 141 -4.04 15.06 -14.56
CA GLU A 141 -5.16 14.59 -13.72
C GLU A 141 -4.74 13.39 -12.88
N TYR A 142 -3.91 12.51 -13.42
CA TYR A 142 -3.48 11.27 -12.77
C TYR A 142 -2.54 11.53 -11.57
N TYR A 143 -1.51 12.36 -11.76
CA TYR A 143 -0.46 12.61 -10.75
C TYR A 143 -0.83 13.68 -9.71
N VAL A 144 -2.13 13.81 -9.40
CA VAL A 144 -2.64 14.59 -8.28
C VAL A 144 -2.81 13.67 -7.08
N TYR A 145 -2.14 14.00 -5.97
CA TYR A 145 -2.18 13.22 -4.73
C TYR A 145 -2.83 13.99 -3.58
N GLY A 146 -3.26 13.25 -2.56
CA GLY A 146 -3.87 13.80 -1.36
C GLY A 146 -5.35 14.18 -1.55
N PRO A 147 -5.88 15.14 -0.78
CA PRO A 147 -7.32 15.46 -0.75
C PRO A 147 -7.94 15.92 -2.07
N ARG A 148 -7.11 16.37 -3.02
CA ARG A 148 -7.56 16.85 -4.34
C ARG A 148 -7.53 15.78 -5.43
N GLN A 149 -7.08 14.56 -5.12
CA GLN A 149 -7.09 13.49 -6.13
C GLN A 149 -8.53 13.14 -6.50
N ASP A 150 -8.76 12.89 -7.78
CA ASP A 150 -9.98 12.24 -8.23
C ASP A 150 -9.80 10.72 -8.18
N SER A 151 -10.68 10.03 -7.45
CA SER A 151 -10.61 8.59 -7.27
C SER A 151 -10.91 7.81 -8.55
N VAL A 152 -11.62 8.40 -9.52
CA VAL A 152 -11.91 7.73 -10.80
C VAL A 152 -10.83 7.96 -11.86
N ALA A 153 -9.86 8.83 -11.58
CA ALA A 153 -8.75 9.16 -12.48
C ALA A 153 -7.68 8.04 -12.51
N ILE A 154 -8.04 6.88 -13.05
CA ILE A 154 -7.20 5.67 -13.08
C ILE A 154 -6.49 5.47 -14.43
N ARG A 155 -5.48 4.59 -14.41
CA ARG A 155 -4.72 4.09 -15.58
C ARG A 155 -4.73 2.58 -15.60
N PRO A 156 -5.75 1.96 -16.20
CA PRO A 156 -5.89 0.51 -16.17
C PRO A 156 -4.71 -0.21 -16.84
N GLU A 157 -4.01 0.44 -17.77
CA GLU A 157 -2.80 -0.09 -18.40
C GLU A 157 -1.63 -0.32 -17.43
N TYR A 158 -1.69 0.24 -16.22
CA TYR A 158 -0.69 -0.03 -15.18
C TYR A 158 -0.99 -1.29 -14.36
N LEU A 159 -2.23 -1.78 -14.41
CA LEU A 159 -2.73 -2.85 -13.53
C LEU A 159 -2.06 -4.19 -13.85
N GLY A 160 -1.91 -4.57 -15.13
CA GLY A 160 -1.29 -5.86 -15.47
C GLY A 160 0.12 -6.05 -14.90
N THR A 161 0.88 -4.95 -14.81
CA THR A 161 2.25 -4.96 -14.27
C THR A 161 2.37 -4.54 -12.81
N SER A 162 1.28 -4.19 -12.13
CA SER A 162 1.34 -3.83 -10.72
C SER A 162 1.61 -5.06 -9.85
N LEU A 163 2.32 -4.88 -8.74
CA LEU A 163 2.58 -5.92 -7.76
C LEU A 163 1.44 -5.95 -6.77
N LEU A 164 0.73 -7.07 -6.69
CA LEU A 164 -0.33 -7.29 -5.70
C LEU A 164 0.32 -7.57 -4.34
N VAL A 165 0.13 -6.65 -3.40
CA VAL A 165 0.74 -6.71 -2.06
C VAL A 165 -0.27 -6.89 -0.94
N GLY A 166 -1.57 -6.84 -1.26
CA GLY A 166 -2.62 -7.10 -0.30
C GLY A 166 -4.02 -6.99 -0.89
N TRP A 167 -5.00 -7.28 -0.04
CA TRP A 167 -6.42 -7.02 -0.26
C TRP A 167 -6.94 -6.10 0.83
N HIS A 168 -8.08 -5.48 0.58
CA HIS A 168 -8.89 -4.83 1.61
C HIS A 168 -10.36 -5.15 1.38
N GLY A 169 -11.19 -5.02 2.39
CA GLY A 169 -12.64 -5.17 2.21
C GLY A 169 -13.10 -6.61 1.98
N PHE A 170 -14.15 -6.76 1.18
CA PHE A 170 -14.97 -7.96 1.01
C PHE A 170 -15.03 -8.47 -0.43
N ASP A 171 -14.49 -7.73 -1.40
CA ASP A 171 -14.47 -8.14 -2.82
C ASP A 171 -13.06 -8.52 -3.27
N HIS A 172 -12.95 -9.49 -4.18
CA HIS A 172 -11.70 -9.89 -4.82
C HIS A 172 -11.03 -8.76 -5.61
N TYR A 173 -11.78 -7.71 -5.96
CA TYR A 173 -11.27 -6.52 -6.66
C TYR A 173 -10.79 -5.40 -5.73
N GLU A 174 -11.05 -5.52 -4.43
CA GLU A 174 -10.60 -4.56 -3.44
C GLU A 174 -9.14 -4.87 -3.06
N ILE A 175 -8.21 -4.40 -3.88
CA ILE A 175 -6.79 -4.77 -3.81
C ILE A 175 -5.89 -3.61 -3.40
N VAL A 176 -4.71 -3.96 -2.85
CA VAL A 176 -3.59 -3.06 -2.62
C VAL A 176 -2.44 -3.47 -3.52
N VAL A 177 -1.97 -2.52 -4.33
CA VAL A 177 -0.90 -2.77 -5.29
C VAL A 177 0.19 -1.71 -5.23
N LEU A 178 1.38 -2.08 -5.73
CA LEU A 178 2.48 -1.16 -6.04
C LEU A 178 2.63 -1.09 -7.56
N HIS A 179 2.90 0.08 -8.14
CA HIS A 179 3.13 0.23 -9.58
C HIS A 179 4.63 0.38 -9.90
N PRO A 180 5.33 -0.68 -10.36
CA PRO A 180 6.77 -0.63 -10.64
C PRO A 180 7.15 0.32 -11.78
N LYS A 181 6.17 0.72 -12.61
CA LYS A 181 6.37 1.68 -13.70
C LYS A 181 6.25 3.14 -13.25
N VAL A 182 5.65 3.39 -12.09
CA VAL A 182 5.41 4.73 -11.56
C VAL A 182 6.31 4.95 -10.36
N LEU A 183 7.50 5.51 -10.63
CA LEU A 183 8.57 5.65 -9.65
C LEU A 183 8.84 7.12 -9.30
N THR A 184 9.16 7.36 -8.03
CA THR A 184 9.76 8.61 -7.56
C THR A 184 11.28 8.60 -7.76
N ALA A 185 11.93 9.76 -7.56
CA ALA A 185 13.38 9.91 -7.70
C ALA A 185 14.21 9.04 -6.75
N ASP A 186 13.66 8.76 -5.56
CA ASP A 186 14.23 7.90 -4.52
C ASP A 186 13.90 6.40 -4.70
N GLY A 187 13.21 6.04 -5.79
CA GLY A 187 12.89 4.65 -6.11
C GLY A 187 11.67 4.10 -5.36
N GLU A 188 10.87 4.97 -4.73
CA GLU A 188 9.56 4.55 -4.23
C GLU A 188 8.59 4.34 -5.40
N MET A 189 7.68 3.39 -5.22
CA MET A 189 6.61 3.11 -6.17
C MET A 189 5.34 3.78 -5.72
N GLU A 190 4.55 4.29 -6.67
CA GLU A 190 3.17 4.63 -6.39
C GLU A 190 2.45 3.42 -5.80
N ALA A 191 1.79 3.63 -4.66
CA ALA A 191 1.00 2.63 -3.98
C ALA A 191 -0.48 3.00 -4.11
N VAL A 192 -1.29 2.02 -4.50
CA VAL A 192 -2.69 2.22 -4.85
C VAL A 192 -3.57 1.21 -4.12
N LYS A 193 -4.63 1.72 -3.51
CA LYS A 193 -5.72 0.93 -2.95
C LYS A 193 -6.94 1.08 -3.89
N TYR A 194 -7.29 0.02 -4.60
CA TYR A 194 -8.45 -0.04 -5.49
C TYR A 194 -9.69 -0.45 -4.73
N ASP A 195 -10.75 0.32 -4.80
CA ASP A 195 -12.03 0.13 -4.11
C ASP A 195 -13.15 0.02 -5.17
N TYR A 196 -14.36 -0.40 -4.80
CA TYR A 196 -15.48 -0.55 -5.74
C TYR A 196 -15.89 0.79 -6.39
N VAL A 197 -15.51 1.93 -5.80
CA VAL A 197 -15.80 3.31 -6.26
C VAL A 197 -14.62 4.05 -6.88
N GLY A 198 -13.45 3.42 -7.02
CA GLY A 198 -12.28 4.04 -7.61
C GLY A 198 -10.97 3.65 -6.92
N ALA A 199 -9.98 4.53 -6.93
CA ALA A 199 -8.67 4.26 -6.38
C ALA A 199 -8.20 5.39 -5.46
N VAL A 200 -7.53 5.01 -4.37
CA VAL A 200 -6.71 5.94 -3.56
C VAL A 200 -5.26 5.71 -3.94
N ARG A 201 -4.67 6.69 -4.61
CA ARG A 201 -3.27 6.71 -5.04
C ARG A 201 -2.42 7.51 -4.07
N THR A 202 -1.21 7.04 -3.82
CA THR A 202 -0.21 7.69 -2.96
C THR A 202 1.18 7.51 -3.52
N VAL A 203 2.07 8.46 -3.25
CA VAL A 203 3.42 8.49 -3.82
C VAL A 203 4.34 7.36 -3.34
N ASN A 204 3.97 6.67 -2.25
CA ASN A 204 4.69 5.52 -1.72
C ASN A 204 3.79 4.69 -0.78
N PHE A 205 4.26 3.50 -0.44
CA PHE A 205 3.52 2.57 0.42
C PHE A 205 3.32 3.10 1.85
N ALA A 206 4.32 3.78 2.43
CA ALA A 206 4.17 4.38 3.76
C ALA A 206 2.99 5.36 3.85
N GLU A 207 2.82 6.20 2.83
CA GLU A 207 1.70 7.13 2.78
C GLU A 207 0.36 6.40 2.64
N LEU A 208 0.28 5.37 1.79
CA LEU A 208 -0.93 4.55 1.69
C LEU A 208 -1.33 3.98 3.05
N MET A 209 -0.35 3.49 3.82
CA MET A 209 -0.59 2.92 5.14
C MET A 209 -1.01 3.98 6.16
N ARG A 210 -0.42 5.18 6.13
CA ARG A 210 -0.85 6.33 6.95
C ARG A 210 -2.32 6.69 6.70
N GLN A 211 -2.72 6.73 5.43
CA GLN A 211 -4.12 7.00 5.06
C GLN A 211 -5.06 5.84 5.42
N THR A 212 -4.60 4.60 5.25
CA THR A 212 -5.38 3.38 5.59
C THR A 212 -5.67 3.30 7.09
N TYR A 213 -4.67 3.57 7.94
CA TYR A 213 -4.85 3.73 9.38
C TYR A 213 -5.99 4.68 9.70
N ARG A 214 -5.97 5.86 9.07
CA ARG A 214 -6.95 6.89 9.36
C ARG A 214 -8.37 6.50 8.90
N ARG A 215 -8.50 5.83 7.76
CA ARG A 215 -9.80 5.33 7.27
C ARG A 215 -10.39 4.28 8.22
N GLN A 216 -9.57 3.35 8.71
CA GLN A 216 -10.04 2.30 9.62
C GLN A 216 -10.48 2.83 10.99
N VAL A 217 -9.81 3.86 11.49
CA VAL A 217 -10.07 4.39 12.84
C VAL A 217 -11.17 5.47 12.83
N LEU A 218 -11.27 6.27 11.77
CA LEU A 218 -12.06 7.52 11.82
C LEU A 218 -13.05 7.74 10.67
N ASN A 219 -13.36 6.68 9.91
CA ASN A 219 -14.38 6.61 8.85
C ASN A 219 -14.46 7.88 7.96
N TRP A 220 -13.56 8.00 6.99
CA TRP A 220 -13.44 9.18 6.12
C TRP A 220 -13.77 8.91 4.65
N SER A 221 -14.35 9.93 4.01
CA SER A 221 -14.79 9.93 2.61
C SER A 221 -13.76 10.48 1.62
N ARG A 222 -12.66 11.09 2.10
CA ARG A 222 -11.56 11.61 1.27
C ARG A 222 -10.19 11.25 1.85
N PRO A 223 -9.13 11.18 1.02
CA PRO A 223 -7.77 11.16 1.52
C PRO A 223 -7.52 12.34 2.48
N PRO A 224 -6.94 12.08 3.66
CA PRO A 224 -6.67 13.12 4.63
C PRO A 224 -5.51 14.02 4.19
N ALA A 225 -5.55 15.28 4.62
CA ALA A 225 -4.41 16.18 4.47
C ALA A 225 -3.33 15.84 5.51
N GLU A 226 -2.08 16.20 5.22
CA GLU A 226 -0.94 15.88 6.07
C GLU A 226 -1.09 16.36 7.52
N HIS A 227 -1.59 17.58 7.73
CA HIS A 227 -1.80 18.14 9.07
C HIS A 227 -2.83 17.33 9.89
N GLU A 228 -3.75 16.61 9.23
CA GLU A 228 -4.74 15.75 9.86
C GLU A 228 -4.13 14.42 10.34
N LEU A 229 -2.97 14.02 9.80
CA LEU A 229 -2.26 12.79 10.15
C LEU A 229 -1.22 12.98 11.26
N ARG A 230 -0.58 14.16 11.32
CA ARG A 230 0.58 14.45 12.18
C ARG A 230 0.37 14.19 13.68
N SER A 231 -0.83 14.43 14.20
CA SER A 231 -1.16 14.27 15.62
C SER A 231 -1.66 12.86 16.00
N THR A 232 -1.58 11.91 15.06
CA THR A 232 -2.09 10.55 15.21
C THR A 232 -0.96 9.52 15.11
N CYS A 233 -1.27 8.21 15.21
CA CYS A 233 -0.26 7.18 14.96
C CYS A 233 0.43 7.35 13.59
N ALA A 234 -0.29 7.79 12.55
CA ALA A 234 0.28 8.03 11.23
C ALA A 234 1.47 9.02 11.23
N GLY A 235 1.49 9.98 12.16
CA GLY A 235 2.62 10.91 12.32
C GLY A 235 3.93 10.26 12.78
N MET A 236 3.90 8.99 13.23
CA MET A 236 5.10 8.24 13.61
C MET A 236 5.93 7.77 12.41
N LEU A 237 5.33 7.68 11.22
CA LEU A 237 6.03 7.44 9.97
C LEU A 237 6.47 8.77 9.37
N PRO A 238 7.77 9.10 9.34
CA PRO A 238 8.22 10.38 8.84
C PRO A 238 8.02 10.48 7.32
N MET A 239 7.33 11.54 6.91
CA MET A 239 6.99 11.86 5.53
C MET A 239 7.10 13.37 5.32
N ASP A 240 7.81 13.79 4.27
CA ASP A 240 7.88 15.17 3.79
C ASP A 240 7.49 15.24 2.31
N SER A 241 6.22 14.92 2.06
CA SER A 241 5.71 14.81 0.70
C SER A 241 5.45 16.18 0.07
N TRP A 242 5.93 16.43 -1.14
CA TRP A 242 5.69 17.68 -1.88
C TRP A 242 4.21 17.99 -2.15
N TRP A 243 3.33 16.98 -2.17
CA TRP A 243 1.89 17.16 -2.35
C TRP A 243 1.17 17.57 -1.05
N SER A 244 1.89 17.60 0.08
CA SER A 244 1.36 17.99 1.40
C SER A 244 1.42 19.48 1.70
N ALA A 245 2.05 20.28 0.83
CA ALA A 245 2.09 21.73 0.98
C ALA A 245 0.67 22.33 0.80
N PRO A 246 0.29 23.31 1.65
CA PRO A 246 -1.05 23.90 1.66
C PRO A 246 -1.44 24.60 0.37
#